data_AF-A0AAV2P937-F1
#
_entry.id   AF-A0AAV2P937-F1
#
_cell.length_a   1.000
_cell.length_b   1.000
_cell.length_c   1.000
_cell.angle_alpha   90.00
_cell.angle_beta   90.00
_cell.angle_gamma   90.00
#
_symmetry.space_group_name_H-M   'P 1'
#
loop_
_entity.id
_entity.type
_entity.pdbx_description
1 polymer ?
#
loop_
_entity_poly.entity_id
_entity_poly.type
_entity_poly.pdbx_seq_one_letter_code
_entity_poly.pdbx_strand_id
1 'polypeptide(L)'
;METFQEAGVQMLKEFRALLQHSPLPLPGTRLLQLLALNMFAIETTQLKDSQMEQGYRSEVQERALVVSLQMFSLILERGVSLLKAQLDSGQEPRLVVGEDLQVLLPAIKIWCDWMLCHSTVWNPPPSCTDYRVGPPGDAWSRLATMVNLLEKLNYTRTTLIQGKDTEDREEDLELVKLPEDITLAGFTPLMLNPQDPCYVEKTEDMEVAQVCLRISKILFFGQVFLCGLETPVLKLQKSETGVSEYVSVVEASSTSLPSSPPTQSDSELMVESYSEGEEEPISTLRRLPSCGNVPDDTTAPVAAVEIRSLIERKEELERRQRKQDRHRQRVQAILQKSSVSVEIEVRPRQLVPDTNCFIDYLPQLQIIARAISGAQPIYTLMVPLVVLNELEGLARGADARDCPPASRAALNPEHVARVAESAKAALAFARSRNPAIRCLTTRGTVLTSSIFTVEEDVDKDGLTRNDDRILTTCLSLCRSNKDQANAEEGQPRRLRREVVLLTEDRNLRVKALARDVPVREVPDFMQWAVLG
;
A
#
# COMPACT_ATOMS: atom_id res chain seq x y z
N MET A 1 27.82 -0.09 -9.74
CA MET A 1 26.35 -0.24 -9.79
C MET A 1 25.78 -0.21 -11.20
N GLU A 2 26.47 0.37 -12.18
CA GLU A 2 25.96 0.54 -13.56
C GLU A 2 25.61 -0.79 -14.26
N THR A 3 26.41 -1.84 -14.09
CA THR A 3 26.16 -3.18 -14.67
C THR A 3 25.36 -4.13 -13.76
N PHE A 4 24.90 -3.64 -12.60
CA PHE A 4 24.24 -4.50 -11.60
C PHE A 4 22.95 -5.12 -12.12
N GLN A 5 22.15 -4.37 -12.87
CA GLN A 5 20.89 -4.87 -13.41
C GLN A 5 21.11 -6.03 -14.38
N GLU A 6 22.07 -5.89 -15.30
CA GLU A 6 22.40 -6.93 -16.28
C GLU A 6 22.91 -8.20 -15.60
N ALA A 7 23.84 -8.05 -14.64
CA ALA A 7 24.36 -9.16 -13.85
C ALA A 7 23.25 -9.82 -13.00
N GLY A 8 22.37 -9.03 -12.41
CA GLY A 8 21.23 -9.50 -11.61
C GLY A 8 20.25 -10.31 -12.47
N VAL A 9 19.87 -9.82 -13.64
CA VAL A 9 18.99 -10.54 -14.58
C VAL A 9 19.65 -11.83 -15.07
N GLN A 10 20.94 -11.82 -15.38
CA GLN A 10 21.66 -13.03 -15.80
C GLN A 10 21.71 -14.08 -14.69
N MET A 11 22.05 -13.67 -13.45
CA MET A 11 22.00 -14.56 -12.29
C MET A 11 20.59 -15.14 -12.09
N LEU A 12 19.54 -14.33 -12.22
CA LEU A 12 18.16 -14.80 -12.07
C LEU A 12 17.76 -15.82 -13.15
N LYS A 13 18.26 -15.68 -14.39
CA LYS A 13 18.05 -16.66 -15.47
C LYS A 13 18.71 -17.99 -15.16
N GLU A 14 19.97 -17.97 -14.73
CA GLU A 14 20.72 -19.17 -14.36
C GLU A 14 20.11 -19.85 -13.13
N PHE A 15 19.74 -19.06 -12.12
CA PHE A 15 19.07 -19.56 -10.93
C PHE A 15 17.72 -20.21 -11.27
N ARG A 16 16.91 -19.58 -12.14
CA ARG A 16 15.67 -20.18 -12.64
C ARG A 16 15.93 -21.50 -13.37
N ALA A 17 16.95 -21.56 -14.23
CA ALA A 17 17.30 -22.79 -14.95
C ALA A 17 17.68 -23.92 -13.98
N LEU A 18 18.49 -23.63 -12.96
CA LEU A 18 18.86 -24.60 -11.92
C LEU A 18 17.64 -25.16 -11.18
N LEU A 19 16.67 -24.31 -10.84
CA LEU A 19 15.45 -24.72 -10.14
C LEU A 19 14.52 -25.63 -10.98
N GLN A 20 14.67 -25.67 -12.31
CA GLN A 20 13.80 -26.51 -13.16
C GLN A 20 14.29 -27.95 -13.30
N HIS A 21 15.51 -28.27 -12.89
CA HIS A 21 16.03 -29.63 -12.90
C HIS A 21 15.40 -30.48 -11.78
N SER A 22 15.24 -31.78 -12.05
CA SER A 22 14.79 -32.78 -11.09
C SER A 22 15.69 -34.02 -11.18
N PRO A 23 16.29 -34.51 -10.07
CA PRO A 23 16.23 -33.93 -8.73
C PRO A 23 16.85 -32.52 -8.69
N LEU A 24 16.41 -31.69 -7.75
CA LEU A 24 16.96 -30.34 -7.59
C LEU A 24 18.48 -30.39 -7.39
N PRO A 25 19.28 -29.70 -8.24
CA PRO A 25 20.73 -29.78 -8.19
C PRO A 25 21.32 -28.96 -7.03
N LEU A 26 20.51 -28.09 -6.42
CA LEU A 26 20.90 -27.26 -5.29
C LEU A 26 20.46 -27.90 -3.98
N PRO A 27 21.39 -28.22 -3.05
CA PRO A 27 21.00 -28.72 -1.74
C PRO A 27 20.31 -27.63 -0.94
N GLY A 28 19.38 -28.00 -0.06
CA GLY A 28 18.61 -27.06 0.76
C GLY A 28 19.50 -26.11 1.57
N THR A 29 20.63 -26.59 2.09
CA THR A 29 21.62 -25.77 2.80
C THR A 29 22.20 -24.67 1.93
N ARG A 30 22.42 -24.91 0.63
CA ARG A 30 22.91 -23.89 -0.29
C ARG A 30 21.85 -22.84 -0.58
N LEU A 31 20.58 -23.23 -0.71
CA LEU A 31 19.47 -22.28 -0.84
C LEU A 31 19.37 -21.36 0.40
N LEU A 32 19.48 -21.93 1.60
CA LEU A 32 19.49 -21.16 2.85
C LEU A 32 20.65 -20.16 2.90
N GLN A 33 21.86 -20.57 2.49
CA GLN A 33 23.01 -19.66 2.40
C GLN A 33 22.78 -18.50 1.44
N LEU A 34 22.20 -18.77 0.26
CA LEU A 34 21.89 -17.73 -0.72
C LEU A 34 20.86 -16.74 -0.18
N LEU A 35 19.81 -17.23 0.49
CA LEU A 35 18.83 -16.35 1.13
C LEU A 35 19.40 -15.56 2.30
N ALA A 36 20.27 -16.16 3.12
CA ALA A 36 20.95 -15.45 4.19
C ALA A 36 21.84 -14.32 3.64
N LEU A 37 22.56 -14.56 2.53
CA LEU A 37 23.33 -13.52 1.84
C LEU A 37 22.44 -12.39 1.32
N ASN A 38 21.26 -12.73 0.77
CA ASN A 38 20.28 -11.74 0.34
C ASN A 38 19.78 -10.88 1.51
N MET A 39 19.39 -11.51 2.64
CA MET A 39 18.95 -10.80 3.85
C MET A 39 20.05 -9.88 4.38
N PHE A 40 21.29 -10.37 4.44
CA PHE A 40 22.45 -9.60 4.88
C PHE A 40 22.74 -8.42 3.94
N ALA A 41 22.64 -8.62 2.62
CA ALA A 41 22.82 -7.54 1.65
C ALA A 41 21.76 -6.44 1.82
N ILE A 42 20.51 -6.82 2.08
CA ILE A 42 19.43 -5.85 2.35
C ILE A 42 19.70 -5.10 3.65
N GLU A 43 20.08 -5.79 4.74
CA GLU A 43 20.36 -5.17 6.04
C GLU A 43 21.56 -4.22 5.99
N THR A 44 22.66 -4.63 5.37
CA THR A 44 23.89 -3.82 5.30
C THR A 44 23.76 -2.58 4.43
N THR A 45 22.79 -2.56 3.52
CA THR A 45 22.49 -1.42 2.64
C THR A 45 21.38 -0.51 3.18
N GLN A 46 20.82 -0.84 4.35
CA GLN A 46 19.88 0.04 5.06
C GLN A 46 20.55 1.36 5.43
N LEU A 47 19.78 2.43 5.31
CA LEU A 47 20.20 3.75 5.75
C LEU A 47 20.35 3.74 7.28
N LYS A 48 21.52 4.13 7.78
CA LYS A 48 21.84 4.14 9.21
C LYS A 48 21.40 5.44 9.91
N ASP A 49 20.90 6.42 9.17
CA ASP A 49 20.50 7.71 9.72
C ASP A 49 19.17 7.61 10.44
N SER A 50 19.22 7.69 11.76
CA SER A 50 18.06 7.66 12.67
C SER A 50 17.16 8.91 12.56
N GLN A 51 17.51 9.86 11.67
CA GLN A 51 16.74 11.09 11.39
C GLN A 51 15.86 10.99 10.14
N MET A 52 15.98 9.93 9.33
CA MET A 52 15.10 9.69 8.19
C MET A 52 13.87 8.88 8.62
N GLU A 53 12.69 9.26 8.14
CA GLU A 53 11.44 8.52 8.40
C GLU A 53 11.54 7.05 7.94
N GLN A 54 10.82 6.16 8.65
CA GLN A 54 10.72 4.75 8.30
C GLN A 54 10.06 4.60 6.92
N GLY A 55 10.72 3.91 5.98
CA GLY A 55 10.17 3.59 4.65
C GLY A 55 10.98 4.11 3.46
N TYR A 56 12.00 4.95 3.67
CA TYR A 56 12.95 5.29 2.62
C TYR A 56 14.00 4.20 2.46
N ARG A 57 14.24 3.80 1.20
CA ARG A 57 15.28 2.82 0.84
C ARG A 57 16.34 3.51 0.01
N SER A 58 17.61 3.23 0.30
CA SER A 58 18.69 3.63 -0.60
C SER A 58 18.52 2.92 -1.94
N GLU A 59 19.04 3.49 -3.03
CA GLU A 59 18.99 2.83 -4.34
C GLU A 59 19.63 1.42 -4.30
N VAL A 60 20.70 1.27 -3.53
CA VAL A 60 21.41 -0.01 -3.37
C VAL A 60 20.56 -1.01 -2.60
N GLN A 61 19.86 -0.55 -1.55
CA GLN A 61 18.93 -1.38 -0.78
C GLN A 61 17.72 -1.80 -1.61
N GLU A 62 17.14 -0.88 -2.38
CA GLU A 62 16.02 -1.17 -3.28
C GLU A 62 16.42 -2.24 -4.30
N ARG A 63 17.59 -2.10 -4.93
CA ARG A 63 18.12 -3.10 -5.87
C ARG A 63 18.38 -4.46 -5.20
N ALA A 64 18.96 -4.47 -3.99
CA ALA A 64 19.17 -5.70 -3.24
C ALA A 64 17.84 -6.39 -2.90
N LEU A 65 16.84 -5.62 -2.48
CA LEU A 65 15.50 -6.12 -2.15
C LEU A 65 14.79 -6.69 -3.38
N VAL A 66 14.79 -5.97 -4.50
CA VAL A 66 14.13 -6.39 -5.75
C VAL A 66 14.73 -7.69 -6.29
N VAL A 67 16.05 -7.79 -6.36
CA VAL A 67 16.72 -9.01 -6.82
C VAL A 67 16.41 -10.18 -5.88
N SER A 68 16.40 -9.95 -4.58
CA SER A 68 16.11 -10.99 -3.59
C SER A 68 14.66 -11.46 -3.64
N LEU A 69 13.70 -10.53 -3.78
CA LEU A 69 12.29 -10.86 -3.99
C LEU A 69 12.07 -11.62 -5.30
N GLN A 70 12.84 -11.31 -6.35
CA GLN A 70 12.73 -12.05 -7.59
C GLN A 70 13.35 -13.45 -7.50
N MET A 71 14.45 -13.64 -6.75
CA MET A 71 14.94 -14.98 -6.42
C MET A 71 13.88 -15.77 -5.64
N PHE A 72 13.24 -15.16 -4.64
CA PHE A 72 12.14 -15.79 -3.90
C PHE A 72 10.95 -16.13 -4.80
N SER A 73 10.58 -15.23 -5.71
CA SER A 73 9.52 -15.45 -6.72
C SER A 73 9.80 -16.68 -7.60
N LEU A 74 11.05 -16.91 -7.98
CA LEU A 74 11.46 -18.09 -8.76
C LEU A 74 11.41 -19.39 -7.94
N ILE A 75 11.75 -19.34 -6.65
CA ILE A 75 11.57 -20.48 -5.74
C ILE A 75 10.07 -20.81 -5.62
N LEU A 76 9.22 -19.79 -5.45
CA LEU A 76 7.76 -19.96 -5.43
C LEU A 76 7.21 -20.48 -6.76
N GLU A 77 7.74 -20.02 -7.92
CA GLU A 77 7.38 -20.54 -9.24
C GLU A 77 7.55 -22.05 -9.29
N ARG A 78 8.74 -22.54 -8.90
CA ARG A 78 9.01 -23.99 -8.87
C ARG A 78 8.14 -24.70 -7.84
N GLY A 79 8.00 -24.16 -6.64
CA GLY A 79 7.17 -24.74 -5.58
C GLY A 79 5.69 -24.89 -5.99
N VAL A 80 5.11 -23.87 -6.61
CA VAL A 80 3.75 -23.90 -7.16
C VAL A 80 3.62 -24.96 -8.26
N SER A 81 4.61 -25.05 -9.16
CA SER A 81 4.60 -26.07 -10.21
C SER A 81 4.60 -27.49 -9.65
N LEU A 82 5.41 -27.74 -8.61
CA LEU A 82 5.49 -29.04 -7.94
C LEU A 82 4.19 -29.38 -7.20
N LEU A 83 3.60 -28.43 -6.48
CA LEU A 83 2.33 -28.61 -5.78
C LEU A 83 1.17 -28.92 -6.73
N LYS A 84 1.09 -28.22 -7.87
CA LYS A 84 0.09 -28.49 -8.90
C LYS A 84 0.25 -29.91 -9.46
N ALA A 85 1.47 -30.28 -9.85
CA ALA A 85 1.76 -31.62 -10.36
C ALA A 85 1.39 -32.72 -9.34
N GLN A 86 1.68 -32.50 -8.06
CA GLN A 86 1.31 -33.43 -6.99
C GLN A 86 -0.20 -33.57 -6.86
N LEU A 87 -0.94 -32.46 -6.74
CA LEU A 87 -2.39 -32.45 -6.61
C LEU A 87 -3.09 -33.07 -7.83
N ASP A 88 -2.59 -32.79 -9.03
CA ASP A 88 -3.11 -33.35 -10.29
C ASP A 88 -2.84 -34.85 -10.41
N SER A 89 -1.70 -35.33 -9.88
CA SER A 89 -1.34 -36.75 -9.90
C SER A 89 -2.15 -37.61 -8.93
N GLY A 90 -2.77 -37.00 -7.91
CA GLY A 90 -3.49 -37.68 -6.84
C GLY A 90 -2.60 -38.57 -5.94
N GLN A 91 -1.27 -38.54 -6.11
CA GLN A 91 -0.35 -39.26 -5.24
C GLN A 91 -0.15 -38.49 -3.94
N GLU A 92 -0.28 -39.18 -2.80
CA GLU A 92 0.06 -38.64 -1.48
C GLU A 92 1.50 -39.06 -1.13
N PRO A 93 2.47 -38.13 -1.16
CA PRO A 93 3.84 -38.43 -0.76
C PRO A 93 3.90 -38.78 0.72
N ARG A 94 4.83 -39.66 1.10
CA ARG A 94 5.03 -40.07 2.50
C ARG A 94 5.17 -38.88 3.46
N LEU A 95 5.92 -37.86 3.05
CA LEU A 95 6.21 -36.67 3.86
C LEU A 95 5.33 -35.48 3.47
N VAL A 96 4.05 -35.72 3.11
CA VAL A 96 3.04 -34.71 2.69
C VAL A 96 3.34 -34.06 1.33
N VAL A 97 4.61 -33.80 1.02
CA VAL A 97 5.07 -33.16 -0.21
C VAL A 97 6.19 -33.97 -0.86
N GLY A 98 6.31 -33.85 -2.20
CA GLY A 98 7.36 -34.52 -2.97
C GLY A 98 8.79 -34.04 -2.63
N GLU A 99 9.79 -34.86 -2.94
CA GLU A 99 11.21 -34.67 -2.55
C GLU A 99 11.76 -33.29 -2.93
N ASP A 100 11.57 -32.86 -4.19
CA ASP A 100 12.03 -31.54 -4.64
C ASP A 100 11.38 -30.41 -3.83
N LEU A 101 10.11 -30.54 -3.44
CA LEU A 101 9.43 -29.52 -2.65
C LEU A 101 9.93 -29.51 -1.19
N GLN A 102 10.29 -30.65 -0.63
CA GLN A 102 10.93 -30.73 0.70
C GLN A 102 12.24 -29.94 0.75
N VAL A 103 12.99 -29.90 -0.36
CA VAL A 103 14.23 -29.10 -0.47
C VAL A 103 13.94 -27.59 -0.50
N LEU A 104 12.82 -27.17 -1.10
CA LEU A 104 12.46 -25.75 -1.23
C LEU A 104 11.75 -25.17 -0.01
N LEU A 105 10.94 -25.97 0.70
CA LEU A 105 10.13 -25.51 1.84
C LEU A 105 10.93 -24.77 2.93
N PRO A 106 12.11 -25.23 3.37
CA PRO A 106 12.93 -24.51 4.34
C PRO A 106 13.28 -23.09 3.88
N ALA A 107 13.66 -22.94 2.61
CA ALA A 107 14.02 -21.65 2.03
C ALA A 107 12.81 -20.71 1.96
N ILE A 108 11.64 -21.23 1.57
CA ILE A 108 10.40 -20.46 1.52
C ILE A 108 9.98 -19.99 2.91
N LYS A 109 9.99 -20.91 3.90
CA LYS A 109 9.67 -20.62 5.29
C LYS A 109 10.59 -19.53 5.86
N ILE A 110 11.90 -19.67 5.69
CA ILE A 110 12.88 -18.70 6.22
C ILE A 110 12.71 -17.31 5.58
N TRP A 111 12.40 -17.24 4.28
CA TRP A 111 12.13 -15.96 3.64
C TRP A 111 10.83 -15.32 4.18
N CYS A 112 9.77 -16.11 4.39
CA CYS A 112 8.54 -15.64 5.03
C CYS A 112 8.81 -15.12 6.46
N ASP A 113 9.62 -15.82 7.26
CA ASP A 113 10.01 -15.38 8.60
C ASP A 113 10.76 -14.04 8.57
N TRP A 114 11.68 -13.87 7.62
CA TRP A 114 12.39 -12.60 7.45
C TRP A 114 11.43 -11.47 7.07
N MET A 115 10.52 -11.71 6.11
CA MET A 115 9.51 -10.71 5.73
C MET A 115 8.58 -10.36 6.89
N LEU A 116 8.23 -11.33 7.74
CA LEU A 116 7.42 -11.08 8.94
C LEU A 116 8.11 -10.09 9.90
N CYS A 117 9.42 -10.23 10.11
CA CYS A 117 10.18 -9.33 10.98
C CYS A 117 10.50 -7.96 10.38
N HIS A 118 10.54 -7.86 9.05
CA HIS A 118 11.04 -6.69 8.33
C HIS A 118 9.94 -6.01 7.51
N SER A 119 8.70 -5.98 8.02
CA SER A 119 7.55 -5.40 7.31
C SER A 119 7.79 -3.97 6.81
N THR A 120 8.44 -3.14 7.62
CA THR A 120 8.80 -1.75 7.26
C THR A 120 9.85 -1.66 6.16
N VAL A 121 10.63 -2.72 5.92
CA VAL A 121 11.66 -2.75 4.89
C VAL A 121 11.05 -3.00 3.52
N TRP A 122 10.09 -3.90 3.39
CA TRP A 122 9.54 -4.30 2.08
C TRP A 122 8.11 -3.83 1.82
N ASN A 123 7.38 -3.31 2.81
CA ASN A 123 6.04 -2.73 2.63
C ASN A 123 6.15 -1.18 2.57
N PRO A 124 5.68 -0.50 1.50
CA PRO A 124 4.98 -1.01 0.32
C PRO A 124 5.86 -1.90 -0.58
N PRO A 125 5.32 -2.99 -1.17
CA PRO A 125 6.09 -3.87 -2.06
C PRO A 125 6.85 -3.11 -3.16
N PRO A 126 8.15 -3.38 -3.37
CA PRO A 126 8.90 -2.75 -4.47
C PRO A 126 8.42 -3.26 -5.84
N SER A 127 8.53 -2.41 -6.86
CA SER A 127 8.31 -2.82 -8.24
C SER A 127 9.47 -3.70 -8.72
N CYS A 128 9.15 -4.93 -9.13
CA CYS A 128 10.12 -5.88 -9.68
C CYS A 128 10.12 -5.93 -11.22
N THR A 129 9.55 -4.92 -11.91
CA THR A 129 9.39 -4.89 -13.38
C THR A 129 10.70 -5.06 -14.12
N ASP A 130 11.76 -4.47 -13.60
CA ASP A 130 13.04 -4.30 -14.31
C ASP A 130 13.93 -5.55 -14.22
N TYR A 131 13.51 -6.54 -13.42
CA TYR A 131 14.24 -7.79 -13.15
C TYR A 131 13.41 -9.04 -13.49
N ARG A 132 12.29 -8.90 -14.22
CA ARG A 132 11.41 -10.04 -14.54
C ARG A 132 12.15 -11.11 -15.34
N VAL A 133 12.09 -12.34 -14.83
CA VAL A 133 12.60 -13.55 -15.47
C VAL A 133 11.53 -14.64 -15.38
N GLY A 134 11.14 -15.21 -16.51
CA GLY A 134 10.16 -16.30 -16.56
C GLY A 134 8.75 -15.87 -16.98
N PRO A 135 7.72 -16.70 -16.69
CA PRO A 135 6.35 -16.44 -17.09
C PRO A 135 5.77 -15.28 -16.26
N PRO A 136 4.69 -14.63 -16.72
CA PRO A 136 4.04 -13.56 -15.96
C PRO A 136 3.64 -14.05 -14.56
N GLY A 137 3.88 -13.20 -13.57
CA GLY A 137 3.60 -13.48 -12.15
C GLY A 137 4.72 -12.95 -11.26
N ASP A 138 4.33 -12.16 -10.27
CA ASP A 138 5.22 -11.62 -9.22
C ASP A 138 5.29 -12.55 -8.00
N ALA A 139 6.09 -12.17 -7.01
CA ALA A 139 6.24 -12.96 -5.79
C ALA A 139 4.89 -13.12 -5.05
N TRP A 140 4.05 -12.10 -5.07
CA TRP A 140 2.81 -12.04 -4.29
C TRP A 140 1.71 -12.92 -4.88
N SER A 141 1.48 -12.85 -6.19
CA SER A 141 0.55 -13.74 -6.90
C SER A 141 0.97 -15.21 -6.82
N ARG A 142 2.28 -15.49 -6.89
CA ARG A 142 2.81 -16.85 -6.71
C ARG A 142 2.66 -17.34 -5.27
N LEU A 143 2.90 -16.47 -4.28
CA LEU A 143 2.69 -16.81 -2.87
C LEU A 143 1.22 -17.07 -2.57
N ALA A 144 0.30 -16.24 -3.09
CA ALA A 144 -1.14 -16.46 -2.98
C ALA A 144 -1.55 -17.82 -3.57
N THR A 145 -1.03 -18.14 -4.76
CA THR A 145 -1.25 -19.44 -5.40
C THR A 145 -0.70 -20.58 -4.54
N MET A 146 0.50 -20.42 -3.97
CA MET A 146 1.10 -21.44 -3.11
C MET A 146 0.26 -21.67 -1.84
N VAL A 147 -0.21 -20.60 -1.18
CA VAL A 147 -1.09 -20.68 0.00
C VAL A 147 -2.37 -21.44 -0.34
N ASN A 148 -3.03 -21.11 -1.46
CA ASN A 148 -4.23 -21.81 -1.93
C ASN A 148 -3.99 -23.30 -2.21
N LEU A 149 -2.80 -23.68 -2.69
CA LEU A 149 -2.46 -25.08 -2.98
C LEU A 149 -2.07 -25.84 -1.71
N LEU A 150 -1.32 -25.21 -0.80
CA LEU A 150 -0.95 -25.79 0.50
C LEU A 150 -2.20 -26.05 1.36
N GLU A 151 -3.22 -25.20 1.29
CA GLU A 151 -4.48 -25.40 2.01
C GLU A 151 -5.27 -26.62 1.51
N LYS A 152 -5.05 -27.04 0.26
CA LYS A 152 -5.67 -28.25 -0.32
C LYS A 152 -4.94 -29.53 0.04
N LEU A 153 -3.73 -29.45 0.60
CA LEU A 153 -2.99 -30.62 1.01
C LEU A 153 -3.67 -31.25 2.23
N ASN A 154 -3.78 -32.58 2.20
CA ASN A 154 -4.27 -33.36 3.31
C ASN A 154 -3.13 -33.58 4.31
N TYR A 155 -2.81 -32.56 5.10
CA TYR A 155 -1.83 -32.65 6.18
C TYR A 155 -2.52 -32.45 7.52
N THR A 156 -2.22 -33.34 8.46
CA THR A 156 -2.94 -33.43 9.72
C THR A 156 -2.56 -32.25 10.62
N ARG A 157 -3.30 -31.13 10.55
CA ARG A 157 -3.09 -29.95 11.42
C ARG A 157 -3.10 -30.30 12.91
N THR A 158 -3.74 -31.42 13.28
CA THR A 158 -3.83 -31.91 14.66
C THR A 158 -2.56 -32.59 15.17
N THR A 159 -1.58 -32.91 14.30
CA THR A 159 -0.29 -33.46 14.73
C THR A 159 0.56 -32.43 15.48
N LEU A 160 0.33 -31.14 15.24
CA LEU A 160 1.06 -30.06 15.89
C LEU A 160 0.29 -29.51 17.09
N ILE A 161 0.93 -29.54 18.26
CA ILE A 161 0.39 -29.04 19.52
C ILE A 161 1.09 -27.70 19.83
N GLN A 162 0.30 -26.66 20.08
CA GLN A 162 0.85 -25.34 20.43
C GLN A 162 1.28 -25.33 21.91
N GLY A 163 2.34 -24.57 22.23
CA GLY A 163 2.84 -24.49 23.61
C GLY A 163 1.86 -23.98 24.67
N LYS A 164 0.71 -23.40 24.28
CA LYS A 164 -0.36 -23.01 25.21
C LYS A 164 -1.26 -24.19 25.63
N ASP A 165 -1.22 -25.29 24.86
CA ASP A 165 -2.07 -26.47 25.03
C ASP A 165 -1.29 -27.64 25.65
N THR A 166 -0.10 -27.40 26.20
CA THR A 166 0.80 -28.43 26.76
C THR A 166 0.66 -28.65 28.26
N GLU A 167 -0.20 -27.88 28.95
CA GLU A 167 -0.46 -28.06 30.38
C GLU A 167 -0.91 -29.52 30.63
N ASP A 168 -0.20 -30.22 31.52
CA ASP A 168 -0.39 -31.62 31.92
C ASP A 168 0.03 -32.74 30.94
N ARG A 169 0.71 -32.44 29.81
CA ARG A 169 1.13 -33.45 28.81
C ARG A 169 2.62 -33.47 28.44
N GLU A 170 3.49 -32.76 29.17
CA GLU A 170 4.91 -32.59 28.79
C GLU A 170 5.71 -33.91 28.64
N GLU A 171 5.36 -34.97 29.38
CA GLU A 171 6.08 -36.24 29.33
C GLU A 171 5.90 -37.02 28.02
N ASP A 172 4.79 -36.81 27.30
CA ASP A 172 4.46 -37.52 26.05
C ASP A 172 4.78 -36.71 24.79
N LEU A 173 5.25 -35.47 24.97
CA LEU A 173 5.48 -34.52 23.90
C LEU A 173 6.98 -34.33 23.60
N GLU A 174 7.29 -34.09 22.34
CA GLU A 174 8.61 -33.72 21.87
C GLU A 174 8.55 -32.39 21.12
N LEU A 175 9.53 -31.50 21.38
CA LEU A 175 9.62 -30.20 20.74
C LEU A 175 10.07 -30.35 19.27
N VAL A 176 9.27 -29.88 18.34
CA VAL A 176 9.59 -29.90 16.91
C VAL A 176 10.60 -28.80 16.60
N LYS A 177 11.84 -29.18 16.31
CA LYS A 177 12.91 -28.26 15.90
C LYS A 177 13.15 -28.36 14.40
N LEU A 178 13.12 -27.22 13.72
CA LEU A 178 13.43 -27.15 12.30
C LEU A 178 14.95 -27.01 12.09
N PRO A 179 15.59 -27.84 11.24
CA PRO A 179 17.03 -27.76 10.96
C PRO A 179 17.49 -26.39 10.44
N GLU A 180 16.66 -25.73 9.62
CA GLU A 180 16.95 -24.40 9.10
C GLU A 180 17.01 -23.32 10.19
N ASP A 181 16.19 -23.44 11.24
CA ASP A 181 16.14 -22.50 12.36
C ASP A 181 17.37 -22.68 13.26
N ILE A 182 17.78 -23.93 13.47
CA ILE A 182 19.03 -24.24 14.18
C ILE A 182 20.22 -23.70 13.39
N THR A 183 20.22 -23.87 12.08
CA THR A 183 21.33 -23.43 11.20
C THR A 183 21.50 -21.92 11.19
N LEU A 184 20.39 -21.16 11.26
CA LEU A 184 20.38 -19.70 11.25
C LEU A 184 20.24 -19.09 12.66
N ALA A 185 20.39 -19.90 13.72
CA ALA A 185 20.35 -19.42 15.09
C ALA A 185 21.43 -18.36 15.33
N GLY A 186 21.04 -17.20 15.86
CA GLY A 186 21.93 -16.06 16.08
C GLY A 186 22.18 -15.19 14.84
N PHE A 187 21.57 -15.50 13.70
CA PHE A 187 21.62 -14.62 12.53
C PHE A 187 20.70 -13.41 12.74
N THR A 188 21.31 -12.22 12.86
CA THR A 188 20.63 -10.97 13.28
C THR A 188 19.34 -10.66 12.51
N PRO A 189 19.27 -10.80 11.17
CA PRO A 189 18.03 -10.63 10.41
C PRO A 189 16.86 -11.55 10.77
N LEU A 190 17.06 -12.58 11.58
CA LEU A 190 16.01 -13.51 12.01
C LEU A 190 15.81 -13.50 13.54
N MET A 191 16.63 -12.74 14.28
CA MET A 191 16.57 -12.70 15.75
C MET A 191 15.31 -12.03 16.30
N LEU A 192 14.64 -11.20 15.50
CA LEU A 192 13.41 -10.50 15.88
C LEU A 192 12.14 -11.37 15.74
N ASN A 193 12.28 -12.67 15.39
CA ASN A 193 11.16 -13.60 15.28
C ASN A 193 11.11 -14.55 16.48
N PRO A 194 10.48 -14.18 17.61
CA PRO A 194 10.24 -15.14 18.68
C PRO A 194 9.27 -16.22 18.16
N GLN A 195 9.81 -17.41 17.87
CA GLN A 195 9.01 -18.53 17.41
C GLN A 195 8.30 -19.18 18.61
N ASP A 196 6.97 -19.20 18.59
CA ASP A 196 6.20 -19.97 19.57
C ASP A 196 6.60 -21.46 19.49
N PRO A 197 6.86 -22.12 20.64
CA PRO A 197 7.22 -23.52 20.66
C PRO A 197 6.06 -24.39 20.17
N CYS A 198 6.39 -25.40 19.38
CA CYS A 198 5.45 -26.34 18.81
C CYS A 198 5.90 -27.77 19.07
N TYR A 199 4.97 -28.60 19.52
CA TYR A 199 5.23 -29.95 20.00
C TYR A 199 4.50 -30.98 19.15
N VAL A 200 4.98 -32.21 19.22
CA VAL A 200 4.37 -33.38 18.62
C VAL A 200 4.37 -34.53 19.63
N GLU A 201 3.41 -35.45 19.55
CA GLU A 201 3.44 -36.68 20.33
C GLU A 201 4.64 -37.55 19.92
N LYS A 202 5.30 -38.19 20.89
CA LYS A 202 6.48 -39.05 20.66
C LYS A 202 6.24 -40.24 19.72
N THR A 203 4.98 -40.59 19.48
CA THR A 203 4.57 -41.68 18.58
C THR A 203 4.53 -41.27 17.11
N GLU A 204 4.53 -39.97 16.81
CA GLU A 204 4.40 -39.43 15.46
C GLU A 204 5.76 -39.33 14.76
N ASP A 205 5.75 -39.29 13.41
CA ASP A 205 6.96 -39.13 12.61
C ASP A 205 7.45 -37.67 12.66
N MET A 206 8.62 -37.44 13.25
CA MET A 206 9.24 -36.12 13.38
C MET A 206 9.50 -35.45 12.02
N GLU A 207 9.82 -36.21 10.97
CA GLU A 207 10.06 -35.64 9.64
C GLU A 207 8.75 -35.07 9.05
N VAL A 208 7.64 -35.79 9.25
CA VAL A 208 6.30 -35.31 8.87
C VAL A 208 5.93 -34.08 9.69
N ALA A 209 6.17 -34.10 11.01
CA ALA A 209 5.88 -32.96 11.88
C ALA A 209 6.66 -31.69 11.46
N GLN A 210 7.93 -31.83 11.08
CA GLN A 210 8.72 -30.71 10.56
C GLN A 210 8.15 -30.14 9.25
N VAL A 211 7.71 -30.99 8.32
CA VAL A 211 7.05 -30.53 7.07
C VAL A 211 5.74 -29.82 7.39
N CYS A 212 4.90 -30.40 8.25
CA CYS A 212 3.65 -29.79 8.69
C CYS A 212 3.89 -28.43 9.35
N LEU A 213 4.94 -28.30 10.16
CA LEU A 213 5.29 -27.04 10.82
C LEU A 213 5.71 -25.97 9.80
N ARG A 214 6.51 -26.33 8.78
CA ARG A 214 6.86 -25.41 7.68
C ARG A 214 5.62 -24.93 6.94
N ILE A 215 4.72 -25.85 6.57
CA ILE A 215 3.47 -25.53 5.88
C ILE A 215 2.61 -24.59 6.74
N SER A 216 2.46 -24.90 8.03
CA SER A 216 1.71 -24.09 9.00
C SER A 216 2.26 -22.66 9.09
N LYS A 217 3.58 -22.48 9.17
CA LYS A 217 4.24 -21.16 9.22
C LYS A 217 4.04 -20.37 7.92
N ILE A 218 4.15 -21.02 6.75
CA ILE A 218 3.92 -20.38 5.45
C ILE A 218 2.45 -19.95 5.31
N LEU A 219 1.50 -20.80 5.73
CA LEU A 219 0.07 -20.48 5.71
C LEU A 219 -0.24 -19.33 6.67
N PHE A 220 0.28 -19.34 7.89
CA PHE A 220 0.13 -18.23 8.83
C PHE A 220 0.61 -16.91 8.21
N PHE A 221 1.78 -16.92 7.58
CA PHE A 221 2.33 -15.76 6.91
C PHE A 221 1.38 -15.22 5.81
N GLY A 222 0.88 -16.09 4.93
CA GLY A 222 -0.01 -15.67 3.83
C GLY A 222 -1.44 -15.31 4.27
N GLN A 223 -2.05 -16.14 5.11
CA GLN A 223 -3.47 -16.06 5.46
C GLN A 223 -3.75 -15.05 6.58
N VAL A 224 -2.86 -14.95 7.57
CA VAL A 224 -3.05 -14.11 8.76
C VAL A 224 -2.28 -12.82 8.58
N PHE A 225 -0.96 -12.91 8.38
CA PHE A 225 -0.10 -11.73 8.39
C PHE A 225 -0.30 -10.86 7.15
N LEU A 226 -0.12 -11.38 5.93
CA LEU A 226 -0.25 -10.57 4.70
C LEU A 226 -1.68 -10.04 4.43
N CYS A 227 -2.70 -10.71 4.95
CA CYS A 227 -4.08 -10.24 4.89
C CYS A 227 -4.41 -9.23 6.00
N GLY A 228 -3.68 -9.26 7.11
CA GLY A 228 -3.90 -8.43 8.31
C GLY A 228 -3.08 -7.14 8.37
N LEU A 229 -2.26 -6.86 7.36
CA LEU A 229 -1.54 -5.60 7.25
C LEU A 229 -2.51 -4.43 7.06
N GLU A 230 -2.15 -3.24 7.56
CA GLU A 230 -2.92 -2.00 7.36
C GLU A 230 -3.20 -1.74 5.88
N THR A 231 -2.18 -1.96 5.03
CA THR A 231 -2.32 -2.11 3.58
C THR A 231 -2.18 -3.59 3.23
N PRO A 232 -3.29 -4.31 3.00
CA PRO A 232 -3.22 -5.74 2.75
C PRO A 232 -2.48 -6.03 1.44
N VAL A 233 -1.66 -7.08 1.44
CA VAL A 233 -0.92 -7.55 0.26
C VAL A 233 -1.67 -8.68 -0.43
N LEU A 234 -2.34 -9.51 0.37
CA LEU A 234 -3.23 -10.57 -0.07
C LEU A 234 -4.65 -10.31 0.44
N LYS A 235 -5.65 -10.79 -0.30
CA LYS A 235 -7.05 -10.74 0.10
C LYS A 235 -7.75 -12.05 -0.24
N LEU A 236 -8.66 -12.48 0.63
CA LEU A 236 -9.56 -13.59 0.34
C LEU A 236 -10.69 -13.11 -0.58
N GLN A 237 -10.71 -13.60 -1.81
CA GLN A 237 -11.74 -13.32 -2.81
C GLN A 237 -12.70 -14.51 -2.93
N LYS A 238 -14.00 -14.25 -2.88
CA LYS A 238 -15.04 -15.25 -3.15
C LYS A 238 -15.38 -15.20 -4.64
N SER A 239 -15.17 -16.31 -5.32
CA SER A 239 -15.59 -16.50 -6.71
C SER A 239 -17.12 -16.63 -6.81
N GLU A 240 -17.66 -16.39 -8.01
CA GLU A 240 -19.10 -16.54 -8.30
C GLU A 240 -19.62 -17.97 -8.04
N THR A 241 -18.71 -18.97 -8.05
CA THR A 241 -19.00 -20.38 -7.74
C THR A 241 -18.99 -20.69 -6.23
N GLY A 242 -18.73 -19.70 -5.37
CA GLY A 242 -18.70 -19.83 -3.91
C GLY A 242 -17.37 -20.28 -3.33
N VAL A 243 -16.35 -20.57 -4.17
CA VAL A 243 -15.01 -20.95 -3.71
C VAL A 243 -14.25 -19.70 -3.28
N SER A 244 -13.69 -19.71 -2.07
CA SER A 244 -12.84 -18.62 -1.57
C SER A 244 -11.38 -18.92 -1.92
N GLU A 245 -10.69 -17.95 -2.52
CA GLU A 245 -9.28 -18.06 -2.89
C GLU A 245 -8.51 -16.80 -2.49
N TYR A 246 -7.26 -16.96 -2.04
CA TYR A 246 -6.36 -15.85 -1.78
C TYR A 246 -5.82 -15.30 -3.10
N VAL A 247 -5.94 -13.99 -3.29
CA VAL A 247 -5.43 -13.26 -4.45
C VAL A 247 -4.52 -12.12 -4.00
N SER A 248 -3.52 -11.78 -4.83
CA SER A 248 -2.71 -10.61 -4.58
C SER A 248 -3.45 -9.34 -4.97
N VAL A 249 -3.33 -8.30 -4.12
CA VAL A 249 -3.84 -6.95 -4.40
C VAL A 249 -2.72 -5.96 -4.70
N VAL A 250 -1.49 -6.45 -4.89
CA VAL A 250 -0.36 -5.63 -5.32
C VAL A 250 -0.57 -5.28 -6.78
N GLU A 251 -0.61 -3.98 -7.09
CA GLU A 251 -0.75 -3.50 -8.46
C GLU A 251 0.52 -3.78 -9.27
N ALA A 252 0.63 -5.01 -9.78
CA ALA A 252 1.62 -5.34 -10.78
C ALA A 252 1.18 -4.74 -12.12
N SER A 253 1.70 -3.55 -12.47
CA SER A 253 1.55 -2.98 -13.81
C SER A 253 1.86 -4.06 -14.84
N SER A 254 0.83 -4.57 -15.50
CA SER A 254 0.97 -5.65 -16.47
C SER A 254 -0.04 -5.48 -17.58
N THR A 255 0.33 -4.68 -18.58
CA THR A 255 0.29 -5.05 -20.01
C THR A 255 0.75 -3.88 -20.90
N SER A 256 1.93 -4.01 -21.54
CA SER A 256 2.08 -3.83 -22.99
C SER A 256 3.51 -4.17 -23.45
N LEU A 257 3.59 -4.90 -24.57
CA LEU A 257 4.78 -5.31 -25.32
C LEU A 257 5.42 -4.12 -26.07
N PRO A 258 6.65 -4.27 -26.63
CA PRO A 258 7.59 -3.18 -26.81
C PRO A 258 7.42 -2.47 -28.16
N SER A 259 7.15 -1.17 -28.11
CA SER A 259 7.64 -0.20 -29.09
C SER A 259 7.38 1.22 -28.57
N SER A 260 8.45 2.03 -28.52
CA SER A 260 8.50 3.51 -28.37
C SER A 260 8.98 4.03 -26.99
N PRO A 261 9.69 5.19 -26.97
CA PRO A 261 10.62 5.60 -25.90
C PRO A 261 9.88 6.25 -24.70
N PRO A 262 10.56 6.49 -23.57
CA PRO A 262 9.91 6.57 -22.27
C PRO A 262 9.18 7.90 -22.09
N THR A 263 7.89 7.83 -21.81
CA THR A 263 7.11 8.94 -21.25
C THR A 263 6.69 8.61 -19.83
N GLN A 264 6.92 9.58 -18.95
CA GLN A 264 6.74 9.53 -17.51
C GLN A 264 5.31 9.09 -17.14
N SER A 265 5.24 8.20 -16.15
CA SER A 265 4.02 7.51 -15.71
C SER A 265 3.07 8.46 -14.99
N ASP A 266 1.98 8.84 -15.67
CA ASP A 266 0.80 9.46 -15.04
C ASP A 266 0.04 8.42 -14.22
N SER A 267 -0.08 8.66 -12.91
CA SER A 267 -0.88 7.87 -11.98
C SER A 267 -2.35 7.81 -12.41
N GLU A 268 -2.92 6.61 -12.41
CA GLU A 268 -4.34 6.36 -12.65
C GLU A 268 -5.21 7.09 -11.62
N LEU A 269 -5.99 8.05 -12.10
CA LEU A 269 -7.13 8.65 -11.42
C LEU A 269 -8.24 7.60 -11.27
N MET A 270 -8.45 7.07 -10.07
CA MET A 270 -9.68 6.37 -9.71
C MET A 270 -10.84 7.38 -9.72
N VAL A 271 -11.61 7.42 -10.81
CA VAL A 271 -12.89 8.12 -10.87
C VAL A 271 -13.98 7.17 -10.33
N GLU A 272 -14.41 7.43 -9.10
CA GLU A 272 -15.60 6.82 -8.52
C GLU A 272 -16.81 7.09 -9.43
N SER A 273 -17.45 6.01 -9.90
CA SER A 273 -18.68 6.12 -10.67
C SER A 273 -19.82 6.57 -9.77
N TYR A 274 -20.18 7.85 -9.85
CA TYR A 274 -21.52 8.32 -9.47
C TYR A 274 -22.53 7.71 -10.43
N SER A 275 -23.42 6.89 -9.88
CA SER A 275 -24.59 6.35 -10.59
C SER A 275 -25.61 7.48 -10.80
N GLU A 276 -25.55 8.18 -11.93
CA GLU A 276 -26.72 8.90 -12.45
C GLU A 276 -27.62 7.89 -13.18
N GLY A 277 -28.83 7.72 -12.66
CA GLY A 277 -29.88 6.92 -13.26
C GLY A 277 -30.41 7.61 -14.52
N GLU A 278 -30.16 6.99 -15.66
CA GLU A 278 -30.95 7.20 -16.87
C GLU A 278 -31.60 5.87 -17.24
N GLU A 279 -32.89 5.76 -16.93
CA GLU A 279 -33.78 4.77 -17.50
C GLU A 279 -33.93 5.08 -19.00
N GLU A 280 -33.58 4.14 -19.87
CA GLU A 280 -33.89 4.20 -21.30
C GLU A 280 -34.56 2.87 -21.73
N PRO A 281 -35.47 2.92 -22.72
CA PRO A 281 -36.74 2.20 -22.68
C PRO A 281 -36.68 0.80 -23.28
N ILE A 282 -37.62 -0.03 -22.82
CA ILE A 282 -37.92 -1.38 -23.29
C ILE A 282 -38.29 -1.32 -24.79
N SER A 283 -37.33 -1.54 -25.66
CA SER A 283 -37.59 -1.77 -27.09
C SER A 283 -37.95 -3.23 -27.35
N THR A 284 -39.26 -3.43 -27.45
CA THR A 284 -39.99 -4.51 -28.16
C THR A 284 -39.13 -5.50 -28.98
N LEU A 285 -38.94 -6.71 -28.46
CA LEU A 285 -38.53 -7.84 -29.30
C LEU A 285 -39.75 -8.63 -29.79
N ARG A 286 -39.83 -8.69 -31.12
CA ARG A 286 -40.76 -9.45 -31.94
C ARG A 286 -40.86 -10.91 -31.46
N ARG A 287 -42.05 -11.25 -30.99
CA ARG A 287 -42.59 -12.60 -30.91
C ARG A 287 -42.82 -13.13 -32.34
N LEU A 288 -42.39 -14.36 -32.63
CA LEU A 288 -42.92 -15.28 -33.66
C LEU A 288 -42.13 -16.60 -33.63
N PRO A 289 -42.71 -17.76 -33.98
CA PRO A 289 -43.92 -18.36 -33.42
C PRO A 289 -43.66 -19.79 -32.86
N SER A 290 -44.58 -20.21 -32.00
CA SER A 290 -44.74 -21.59 -31.53
C SER A 290 -45.28 -22.50 -32.65
N CYS A 291 -44.60 -23.60 -32.90
CA CYS A 291 -45.14 -24.83 -33.50
C CYS A 291 -44.69 -25.96 -32.57
N GLY A 292 -45.47 -26.91 -32.08
CA GLY A 292 -46.86 -27.32 -32.19
C GLY A 292 -46.91 -28.68 -31.46
N ASN A 293 -48.00 -28.97 -30.74
CA ASN A 293 -48.26 -30.23 -30.01
C ASN A 293 -47.95 -31.48 -30.88
N VAL A 294 -47.45 -32.64 -30.43
CA VAL A 294 -47.89 -33.62 -29.39
C VAL A 294 -46.80 -34.74 -29.30
N PRO A 295 -46.94 -35.86 -28.54
CA PRO A 295 -47.12 -36.08 -27.10
C PRO A 295 -45.85 -36.69 -26.45
N ASP A 296 -45.91 -36.81 -25.11
CA ASP A 296 -45.18 -37.71 -24.21
C ASP A 296 -44.25 -38.77 -24.86
N ASP A 297 -42.94 -38.50 -24.82
CA ASP A 297 -41.93 -39.57 -24.75
C ASP A 297 -40.63 -39.06 -24.13
N THR A 298 -39.99 -39.92 -23.37
CA THR A 298 -38.89 -39.61 -22.45
C THR A 298 -37.60 -39.37 -23.24
N THR A 299 -37.21 -38.11 -23.50
CA THR A 299 -35.83 -37.58 -23.68
C THR A 299 -35.84 -36.24 -24.44
N ALA A 300 -35.79 -35.11 -23.72
CA ALA A 300 -35.48 -33.82 -24.34
C ALA A 300 -33.96 -33.79 -24.67
N PRO A 301 -33.53 -33.45 -25.90
CA PRO A 301 -32.12 -33.50 -26.26
C PRO A 301 -31.38 -32.35 -25.58
N VAL A 302 -30.39 -32.69 -24.75
CA VAL A 302 -29.49 -31.81 -24.00
C VAL A 302 -28.97 -30.61 -24.82
N ALA A 303 -28.79 -30.81 -26.14
CA ALA A 303 -28.39 -29.78 -27.09
C ALA A 303 -29.32 -28.55 -27.15
N ALA A 304 -30.64 -28.70 -26.97
CA ALA A 304 -31.58 -27.58 -27.07
C ALA A 304 -31.57 -26.65 -25.85
N VAL A 305 -31.05 -27.12 -24.71
CA VAL A 305 -30.85 -26.35 -23.48
C VAL A 305 -29.49 -25.66 -23.52
N GLU A 306 -28.45 -26.36 -23.99
CA GLU A 306 -27.11 -25.79 -24.20
C GLU A 306 -27.12 -24.64 -25.22
N ILE A 307 -27.84 -24.79 -26.34
CA ILE A 307 -27.95 -23.72 -27.35
C ILE A 307 -28.61 -22.46 -26.77
N ARG A 308 -29.60 -22.59 -25.88
CA ARG A 308 -30.24 -21.44 -25.24
C ARG A 308 -29.31 -20.76 -24.25
N SER A 309 -28.60 -21.53 -23.43
CA SER A 309 -27.60 -21.00 -22.48
C SER A 309 -26.47 -20.25 -23.20
N LEU A 310 -26.01 -20.75 -24.36
CA LEU A 310 -24.99 -20.09 -25.17
C LEU A 310 -25.48 -18.78 -25.79
N ILE A 311 -26.75 -18.69 -26.20
CA ILE A 311 -27.34 -17.46 -26.73
C ILE A 311 -27.45 -16.41 -25.61
N GLU A 312 -27.92 -16.78 -24.42
CA GLU A 312 -27.97 -15.88 -23.26
C GLU A 312 -26.58 -15.42 -22.83
N ARG A 313 -25.59 -16.33 -22.81
CA ARG A 313 -24.19 -16.00 -22.52
C ARG A 313 -23.59 -15.04 -23.54
N LYS A 314 -23.93 -15.21 -24.82
CA LYS A 314 -23.50 -14.31 -25.89
C LYS A 314 -24.10 -12.91 -25.74
N GLU A 315 -25.38 -12.81 -25.43
CA GLU A 315 -26.06 -11.52 -25.23
C GLU A 315 -25.52 -10.76 -24.00
N GLU A 316 -25.18 -11.47 -22.93
CA GLU A 316 -24.54 -10.87 -21.74
C GLU A 316 -23.12 -10.37 -22.04
N LEU A 317 -22.33 -11.17 -22.77
CA LEU A 317 -20.99 -10.77 -23.20
C LEU A 317 -21.02 -9.55 -24.12
N GLU A 318 -21.98 -9.47 -25.05
CA GLU A 318 -22.17 -8.29 -25.90
C GLU A 318 -22.59 -7.05 -25.08
N ARG A 319 -23.42 -7.20 -24.04
CA ARG A 319 -23.74 -6.11 -23.12
C ARG A 319 -22.51 -5.62 -22.34
N ARG A 320 -21.69 -6.54 -21.85
CA ARG A 320 -20.47 -6.21 -21.10
C ARG A 320 -19.43 -5.53 -21.99
N GLN A 321 -19.28 -5.98 -23.24
CA GLN A 321 -18.42 -5.34 -24.23
C GLN A 321 -18.89 -3.91 -24.55
N ARG A 322 -20.19 -3.68 -24.79
CA ARG A 322 -20.74 -2.33 -25.02
C ARG A 322 -20.57 -1.40 -23.81
N LYS A 323 -20.57 -1.93 -22.58
CA LYS A 323 -20.27 -1.15 -21.37
C LYS A 323 -18.78 -0.79 -21.29
N GLN A 324 -17.88 -1.74 -21.56
CA GLN A 324 -16.44 -1.48 -21.62
C GLN A 324 -16.06 -0.50 -22.72
N ASP A 325 -16.64 -0.60 -23.91
CA ASP A 325 -16.36 0.32 -25.02
C ASP A 325 -16.83 1.74 -24.70
N ARG A 326 -18.01 1.90 -24.06
CA ARG A 326 -18.47 3.21 -23.57
C ARG A 326 -17.57 3.76 -22.47
N HIS A 327 -17.13 2.93 -21.53
CA HIS A 327 -16.18 3.34 -20.50
C HIS A 327 -14.85 3.79 -21.11
N ARG A 328 -14.29 3.01 -22.05
CA ARG A 328 -13.05 3.35 -22.79
C ARG A 328 -13.20 4.67 -23.55
N GLN A 329 -14.31 4.88 -24.25
CA GLN A 329 -14.58 6.14 -24.95
C GLN A 329 -14.70 7.34 -23.98
N ARG A 330 -15.31 7.14 -22.80
CA ARG A 330 -15.44 8.18 -21.77
C ARG A 330 -14.08 8.54 -21.17
N VAL A 331 -13.26 7.53 -20.85
CA VAL A 331 -11.87 7.71 -20.39
C VAL A 331 -11.05 8.43 -21.46
N GLN A 332 -11.15 8.02 -22.72
CA GLN A 332 -10.44 8.66 -23.83
C GLN A 332 -10.87 10.12 -24.04
N ALA A 333 -12.16 10.44 -23.88
CA ALA A 333 -12.66 11.82 -23.95
C ALA A 333 -12.20 12.68 -22.75
N ILE A 334 -12.05 12.08 -21.56
CA ILE A 334 -11.48 12.75 -20.38
C ILE A 334 -9.98 13.02 -20.60
N LEU A 335 -9.22 12.01 -21.07
CA LEU A 335 -7.80 12.14 -21.41
C LEU A 335 -7.55 13.21 -22.47
N GLN A 336 -8.44 13.32 -23.47
CA GLN A 336 -8.37 14.40 -24.46
C GLN A 336 -8.63 15.78 -23.86
N LYS A 337 -9.52 15.90 -22.87
CA LYS A 337 -9.79 17.16 -22.15
C LYS A 337 -8.70 17.55 -21.15
N SER A 338 -7.95 16.58 -20.60
CA SER A 338 -6.85 16.82 -19.66
C SER A 338 -5.50 17.11 -20.35
N SER A 339 -5.46 17.24 -21.67
CA SER A 339 -4.28 17.67 -22.45
C SER A 339 -3.91 19.16 -22.29
N VAL A 340 -4.50 19.86 -21.31
CA VAL A 340 -4.14 21.24 -20.98
C VAL A 340 -2.99 21.19 -19.98
N SER A 341 -1.75 21.32 -20.46
CA SER A 341 -0.58 21.52 -19.62
C SER A 341 -0.80 22.77 -18.74
N VAL A 342 -0.63 22.66 -17.42
CA VAL A 342 -0.74 23.80 -16.49
C VAL A 342 0.68 24.18 -16.05
N GLU A 343 1.09 25.41 -16.32
CA GLU A 343 2.39 25.94 -15.87
C GLU A 343 2.16 26.82 -14.64
N ILE A 344 2.77 26.48 -13.50
CA ILE A 344 2.59 27.25 -12.26
C ILE A 344 3.85 28.09 -11.98
N GLU A 345 3.72 29.41 -12.00
CA GLU A 345 4.74 30.34 -11.54
C GLU A 345 4.57 30.59 -10.03
N VAL A 346 5.49 30.06 -9.22
CA VAL A 346 5.45 30.16 -7.76
C VAL A 346 6.27 31.37 -7.28
N ARG A 347 5.62 32.32 -6.60
CA ARG A 347 6.24 33.51 -5.99
C ARG A 347 5.83 33.64 -4.52
N PRO A 348 6.44 32.86 -3.61
CA PRO A 348 5.99 32.76 -2.22
C PRO A 348 5.97 34.12 -1.53
N ARG A 349 4.80 34.52 -1.04
CA ARG A 349 4.61 35.71 -0.19
C ARG A 349 3.72 35.39 1.01
N GLN A 350 2.78 34.48 0.82
CA GLN A 350 1.84 34.02 1.82
C GLN A 350 2.11 32.54 2.10
N LEU A 351 2.37 32.21 3.36
CA LEU A 351 2.67 30.84 3.79
C LEU A 351 1.55 30.38 4.71
N VAL A 352 0.93 29.25 4.39
CA VAL A 352 -0.17 28.69 5.18
C VAL A 352 0.35 27.47 5.93
N PRO A 353 0.74 27.58 7.22
CA PRO A 353 1.11 26.41 8.02
C PRO A 353 -0.12 25.62 8.50
N ASP A 354 0.01 24.30 8.56
CA ASP A 354 -0.91 23.43 9.28
C ASP A 354 -0.62 23.40 10.80
N THR A 355 -1.38 22.61 11.55
CA THR A 355 -1.21 22.48 13.01
C THR A 355 0.11 21.84 13.39
N ASN A 356 0.56 20.81 12.67
CA ASN A 356 1.82 20.11 12.96
C ASN A 356 3.03 21.04 12.76
N CYS A 357 3.00 21.92 11.76
CA CYS A 357 4.01 22.95 11.57
C CYS A 357 4.23 23.81 12.82
N PHE A 358 3.16 24.11 13.56
CA PHE A 358 3.25 24.88 14.80
C PHE A 358 3.75 24.06 16.00
N ILE A 359 3.50 22.75 16.01
CA ILE A 359 3.95 21.87 17.10
C ILE A 359 5.43 21.55 16.93
N ASP A 360 5.85 21.17 15.73
CA ASP A 360 7.19 20.62 15.48
C ASP A 360 8.21 21.68 15.04
N TYR A 361 7.75 22.75 14.39
CA TYR A 361 8.62 23.76 13.73
C TYR A 361 8.39 25.20 14.19
N LEU A 362 7.91 25.40 15.42
CA LEU A 362 7.67 26.75 15.96
C LEU A 362 8.91 27.68 15.89
N PRO A 363 10.15 27.25 16.22
CA PRO A 363 11.33 28.09 16.10
C PRO A 363 11.59 28.55 14.65
N GLN A 364 11.40 27.66 13.69
CA GLN A 364 11.57 27.90 12.26
C GLN A 364 10.52 28.90 11.75
N LEU A 365 9.25 28.73 12.13
CA LEU A 365 8.19 29.69 11.81
C LEU A 365 8.47 31.08 12.41
N GLN A 366 9.08 31.15 13.60
CA GLN A 366 9.52 32.41 14.18
C GLN A 366 10.64 33.08 13.37
N ILE A 367 11.58 32.31 12.82
CA ILE A 367 12.64 32.83 11.94
C ILE A 367 12.02 33.40 10.66
N ILE A 368 11.12 32.65 10.02
CA ILE A 368 10.39 33.08 8.83
C ILE A 368 9.62 34.38 9.10
N ALA A 369 8.92 34.48 10.23
CA ALA A 369 8.17 35.68 10.61
C ALA A 369 9.06 36.89 10.95
N ARG A 370 10.35 36.69 11.25
CA ARG A 370 11.34 37.76 11.49
C ARG A 370 12.03 38.23 10.21
N ALA A 371 11.92 37.47 9.13
CA ALA A 371 12.51 37.82 7.84
C ALA A 371 11.83 39.07 7.26
N ILE A 372 12.55 40.17 7.20
CA ILE A 372 12.08 41.47 6.71
C ILE A 372 12.87 41.94 5.49
N SER A 373 12.19 42.57 4.54
CA SER A 373 12.79 43.31 3.43
C SER A 373 12.34 44.76 3.53
N GLY A 374 13.28 45.63 3.95
CA GLY A 374 12.97 47.01 4.31
C GLY A 374 12.05 47.10 5.53
N ALA A 375 10.90 47.77 5.38
CA ALA A 375 9.90 47.95 6.44
C ALA A 375 8.76 46.90 6.41
N GLN A 376 8.86 45.87 5.57
CA GLN A 376 7.80 44.88 5.36
C GLN A 376 8.32 43.46 5.57
N PRO A 377 7.48 42.52 6.05
CA PRO A 377 7.85 41.12 6.12
C PRO A 377 8.02 40.53 4.72
N ILE A 378 9.05 39.70 4.52
CA ILE A 378 9.30 38.99 3.25
C ILE A 378 8.17 37.98 3.01
N TYR A 379 7.82 37.26 4.07
CA TYR A 379 6.76 36.25 4.07
C TYR A 379 5.74 36.57 5.15
N THR A 380 4.47 36.32 4.86
CA THR A 380 3.37 36.47 5.82
C THR A 380 2.82 35.09 6.14
N LEU A 381 2.89 34.68 7.40
CA LEU A 381 2.23 33.48 7.93
C LEU A 381 0.73 33.73 8.01
N MET A 382 0.01 33.02 7.16
CA MET A 382 -1.43 33.05 6.98
C MET A 382 -2.00 31.85 7.75
N VAL A 383 -2.43 32.06 9.00
CA VAL A 383 -2.87 31.01 9.93
C VAL A 383 -4.38 30.76 9.82
N PRO A 384 -4.82 29.59 9.31
CA PRO A 384 -6.24 29.25 9.25
C PRO A 384 -6.89 29.18 10.64
N LEU A 385 -8.15 29.58 10.76
CA LEU A 385 -8.88 29.48 12.03
C LEU A 385 -9.02 28.04 12.54
N VAL A 386 -9.16 27.07 11.63
CA VAL A 386 -9.20 25.64 12.01
C VAL A 386 -7.93 25.22 12.75
N VAL A 387 -6.76 25.69 12.31
CA VAL A 387 -5.47 25.43 12.97
C VAL A 387 -5.42 26.08 14.35
N LEU A 388 -5.94 27.30 14.50
CA LEU A 388 -6.05 27.94 15.82
C LEU A 388 -6.97 27.16 16.77
N ASN A 389 -8.11 26.68 16.28
CA ASN A 389 -9.05 25.91 17.08
C ASN A 389 -8.46 24.57 17.51
N GLU A 390 -7.71 23.89 16.64
CA GLU A 390 -6.97 22.68 16.97
C GLU A 390 -5.90 22.94 18.03
N LEU A 391 -5.09 23.98 17.86
CA LEU A 391 -4.08 24.37 18.85
C LEU A 391 -4.71 24.72 20.20
N GLU A 392 -5.89 25.35 20.23
CA GLU A 392 -6.66 25.58 21.46
C GLU A 392 -7.13 24.28 22.12
N GLY A 393 -7.60 23.32 21.33
CA GLY A 393 -7.95 21.98 21.81
C GLY A 393 -6.74 21.25 22.41
N LEU A 394 -5.61 21.27 21.71
CA LEU A 394 -4.36 20.65 22.17
C LEU A 394 -3.81 21.34 23.43
N ALA A 395 -3.88 22.67 23.52
CA ALA A 395 -3.39 23.45 24.66
C ALA A 395 -4.20 23.20 25.94
N ARG A 396 -5.48 22.83 25.84
CA ARG A 396 -6.33 22.44 26.97
C ARG A 396 -5.98 21.04 27.50
N GLY A 397 -5.28 20.21 26.72
CA GLY A 397 -5.05 18.80 27.00
C GLY A 397 -6.35 18.00 26.85
N ALA A 398 -6.24 16.67 26.68
CA ALA A 398 -7.41 15.80 26.66
C ALA A 398 -8.17 15.94 28.00
N ASP A 399 -9.26 16.69 28.00
CA ASP A 399 -10.10 16.86 29.17
C ASP A 399 -10.65 15.47 29.56
N ALA A 400 -10.49 15.09 30.84
CA ALA A 400 -10.65 13.72 31.32
C ALA A 400 -12.04 13.09 31.11
N ARG A 401 -12.99 13.85 30.55
CA ARG A 401 -14.42 13.56 30.43
C ARG A 401 -14.88 13.19 29.02
N ASP A 402 -14.13 13.50 27.96
CA ASP A 402 -14.61 13.36 26.57
C ASP A 402 -13.87 12.29 25.72
N CYS A 403 -13.01 11.47 26.32
CA CYS A 403 -12.30 10.39 25.61
C CYS A 403 -12.82 8.99 26.00
N PRO A 404 -13.10 8.10 25.02
CA PRO A 404 -13.40 6.70 25.27
C PRO A 404 -12.25 6.00 26.04
N PRO A 405 -12.54 5.09 26.98
CA PRO A 405 -11.54 4.48 27.85
C PRO A 405 -10.49 3.62 27.13
N ALA A 406 -10.73 3.20 25.88
CA ALA A 406 -9.81 2.37 25.10
C ALA A 406 -8.54 3.12 24.62
N SER A 407 -8.62 4.45 24.43
CA SER A 407 -7.50 5.26 23.92
C SER A 407 -6.60 5.83 25.04
N ARG A 408 -7.00 5.67 26.30
CA ARG A 408 -6.26 6.15 27.49
C ARG A 408 -5.04 5.32 27.85
N ALA A 409 -4.97 4.05 27.42
CA ALA A 409 -3.91 3.13 27.82
C ALA A 409 -2.65 3.19 26.92
N ALA A 410 -2.70 3.92 25.79
CA ALA A 410 -1.67 3.87 24.76
C ALA A 410 -0.81 5.15 24.62
N LEU A 411 -1.19 6.27 25.22
CA LEU A 411 -0.48 7.55 25.06
C LEU A 411 0.34 7.88 26.31
N ASN A 412 1.65 8.05 26.13
CA ASN A 412 2.56 8.45 27.21
C ASN A 412 2.12 9.81 27.79
N PRO A 413 1.81 9.90 29.11
CA PRO A 413 1.40 11.14 29.76
C PRO A 413 2.38 12.31 29.57
N GLU A 414 3.68 12.01 29.47
CA GLU A 414 4.72 13.01 29.22
C GLU A 414 4.63 13.60 27.81
N HIS A 415 4.29 12.77 26.81
CA HIS A 415 4.14 13.24 25.43
C HIS A 415 2.92 14.16 25.29
N VAL A 416 1.80 13.83 25.93
CA VAL A 416 0.60 14.69 25.95
C VAL A 416 0.89 16.04 26.61
N ALA A 417 1.64 16.05 27.72
CA ALA A 417 2.05 17.29 28.37
C ALA A 417 2.96 18.16 27.48
N ARG A 418 3.96 17.55 26.81
CA ARG A 418 4.85 18.26 25.87
C ARG A 418 4.10 18.87 24.68
N VAL A 419 3.16 18.12 24.10
CA VAL A 419 2.33 18.63 22.99
C VAL A 419 1.45 19.79 23.45
N ALA A 420 0.85 19.70 24.64
CA ALA A 420 0.04 20.78 25.19
C ALA A 420 0.87 22.05 25.49
N GLU A 421 2.09 21.92 26.00
CA GLU A 421 3.00 23.07 26.18
C GLU A 421 3.42 23.70 24.85
N SER A 422 3.74 22.86 23.85
CA SER A 422 4.10 23.32 22.50
C SER A 422 2.92 24.05 21.85
N ALA A 423 1.70 23.53 21.98
CA ALA A 423 0.49 24.18 21.50
C ALA A 423 0.22 25.53 22.18
N LYS A 424 0.48 25.66 23.50
CA LYS A 424 0.39 26.95 24.22
C LYS A 424 1.38 27.97 23.68
N ALA A 425 2.63 27.57 23.45
CA ALA A 425 3.66 28.43 22.88
C ALA A 425 3.30 28.86 21.45
N ALA A 426 2.80 27.94 20.63
CA ALA A 426 2.32 28.21 19.28
C ALA A 426 1.14 29.18 19.26
N LEU A 427 0.15 29.02 20.13
CA LEU A 427 -0.98 29.96 20.25
C LEU A 427 -0.53 31.36 20.64
N ALA A 428 0.39 31.47 21.61
CA ALA A 428 0.95 32.76 22.02
C ALA A 428 1.66 33.45 20.85
N PHE A 429 2.39 32.69 20.03
CA PHE A 429 3.05 33.19 18.82
C PHE A 429 2.05 33.59 17.73
N ALA A 430 1.09 32.72 17.39
CA ALA A 430 0.10 32.97 16.35
C ALA A 430 -0.83 34.16 16.67
N ARG A 431 -1.07 34.42 17.97
CA ARG A 431 -1.84 35.57 18.46
C ARG A 431 -0.99 36.82 18.74
N SER A 432 0.33 36.75 18.58
CA SER A 432 1.21 37.88 18.83
C SER A 432 0.92 39.04 17.86
N ARG A 433 1.19 40.28 18.29
CA ARG A 433 1.08 41.47 17.43
C ARG A 433 2.28 41.55 16.47
N ASN A 434 2.43 40.56 15.60
CA ASN A 434 3.47 40.51 14.59
C ASN A 434 2.86 40.82 13.20
N PRO A 435 3.33 41.84 12.47
CA PRO A 435 2.82 42.17 11.13
C PRO A 435 3.02 41.05 10.09
N ALA A 436 3.92 40.11 10.35
CA ALA A 436 4.16 38.93 9.53
C ALA A 436 3.17 37.78 9.80
N ILE A 437 2.24 37.92 10.75
CA ILE A 437 1.27 36.87 11.11
C ILE A 437 -0.15 37.40 10.93
N ARG A 438 -1.00 36.65 10.23
CA ARG A 438 -2.39 36.99 9.96
C ARG A 438 -3.27 35.77 10.13
N CYS A 439 -4.34 35.91 10.89
CA CYS A 439 -5.36 34.86 11.06
C CYS A 439 -6.43 35.01 9.98
N LEU A 440 -7.05 33.92 9.56
CA LEU A 440 -7.95 33.94 8.41
C LEU A 440 -9.03 32.88 8.44
N THR A 441 -10.19 33.27 7.93
CA THR A 441 -11.39 32.44 7.80
C THR A 441 -11.21 31.38 6.71
N THR A 442 -12.05 30.35 6.74
CA THR A 442 -12.09 29.32 5.69
C THR A 442 -12.39 29.93 4.30
N ARG A 443 -13.05 31.10 4.28
CA ARG A 443 -13.34 31.90 3.09
C ARG A 443 -12.19 32.84 2.65
N GLY A 444 -11.06 32.82 3.35
CA GLY A 444 -9.88 33.65 3.03
C GLY A 444 -9.95 35.10 3.51
N THR A 445 -10.91 35.45 4.38
CA THR A 445 -10.99 36.79 5.00
C THR A 445 -9.94 36.91 6.09
N VAL A 446 -9.06 37.90 5.97
CA VAL A 446 -8.06 38.22 6.99
C VAL A 446 -8.72 38.88 8.19
N LEU A 447 -8.49 38.33 9.38
CA LEU A 447 -8.98 38.89 10.64
C LEU A 447 -8.03 39.96 11.18
N THR A 448 -8.62 41.06 11.67
CA THR A 448 -7.88 42.15 12.33
C THR A 448 -7.55 41.87 13.80
N SER A 449 -8.22 40.89 14.42
CA SER A 449 -7.99 40.44 15.80
C SER A 449 -8.24 38.93 15.92
N SER A 450 -7.38 38.25 16.68
CA SER A 450 -7.43 36.79 16.92
C SER A 450 -8.11 36.40 18.25
N ILE A 451 -8.80 37.36 18.88
CA ILE A 451 -9.40 37.25 20.22
C ILE A 451 -10.82 36.65 20.20
N PHE A 452 -11.54 36.74 19.07
CA PHE A 452 -12.86 36.12 18.87
C PHE A 452 -12.88 35.37 17.54
N THR A 453 -12.80 34.04 17.59
CA THR A 453 -12.55 33.15 16.42
C THR A 453 -13.66 32.12 16.19
N VAL A 454 -14.91 32.45 16.53
CA VAL A 454 -16.05 31.58 16.22
C VAL A 454 -16.46 31.81 14.77
N GLU A 455 -16.12 30.87 13.89
CA GLU A 455 -16.80 30.74 12.60
C GLU A 455 -18.10 29.96 12.79
N GLU A 456 -19.22 30.48 12.27
CA GLU A 456 -20.39 29.65 12.02
C GLU A 456 -20.04 28.71 10.85
N ASP A 457 -19.80 27.45 11.17
CA ASP A 457 -19.55 26.40 10.18
C ASP A 457 -20.78 26.31 9.26
N VAL A 458 -20.57 26.61 7.97
CA VAL A 458 -21.65 26.64 6.96
C VAL A 458 -22.04 25.21 6.55
N ASP A 459 -21.25 24.21 6.93
CA ASP A 459 -21.50 22.81 6.63
C ASP A 459 -22.19 22.13 7.81
N LYS A 460 -23.50 21.92 7.66
CA LYS A 460 -24.37 21.23 8.62
C LYS A 460 -24.10 19.73 8.77
N ASP A 461 -23.16 19.17 8.02
CA ASP A 461 -23.01 17.71 7.87
C ASP A 461 -21.84 17.08 8.64
N GLY A 462 -20.97 17.84 9.31
CA GLY A 462 -19.89 17.27 10.16
C GLY A 462 -18.91 16.32 9.45
N LEU A 463 -18.97 16.22 8.12
CA LEU A 463 -18.17 15.32 7.29
C LEU A 463 -16.91 15.97 6.72
N THR A 464 -16.78 17.30 6.79
CA THR A 464 -15.61 18.02 6.27
C THR A 464 -14.44 17.90 7.23
N ARG A 465 -13.33 17.32 6.77
CA ARG A 465 -12.12 17.18 7.58
C ARG A 465 -11.42 18.53 7.71
N ASN A 466 -10.64 18.70 8.78
CA ASN A 466 -9.89 19.93 9.01
C ASN A 466 -8.88 20.22 7.89
N ASP A 467 -8.27 19.18 7.31
CA ASP A 467 -7.44 19.27 6.09
C ASP A 467 -8.17 19.96 4.92
N ASP A 468 -9.45 19.63 4.72
CA ASP A 468 -10.25 20.20 3.64
C ASP A 468 -10.55 21.68 3.90
N ARG A 469 -10.66 22.07 5.17
CA ARG A 469 -10.79 23.49 5.59
C ARG A 469 -9.48 24.25 5.34
N ILE A 470 -8.32 23.68 5.70
CA ILE A 470 -6.99 24.27 5.43
C ILE A 470 -6.77 24.44 3.92
N LEU A 471 -7.17 23.45 3.12
CA LEU A 471 -7.03 23.52 1.67
C LEU A 471 -7.99 24.52 1.04
N THR A 472 -9.26 24.53 1.46
CA THR A 472 -10.26 25.52 1.00
C THR A 472 -9.80 26.95 1.27
N THR A 473 -9.15 27.13 2.40
CA THR A 473 -8.51 28.36 2.80
C THR A 473 -7.39 28.78 1.82
N CYS A 474 -6.48 27.87 1.48
CA CYS A 474 -5.42 28.11 0.48
C CYS A 474 -5.99 28.51 -0.88
N LEU A 475 -7.06 27.82 -1.32
CA LEU A 475 -7.72 28.10 -2.59
C LEU A 475 -8.39 29.48 -2.60
N SER A 476 -9.00 29.87 -1.48
CA SER A 476 -9.61 31.19 -1.34
C SER A 476 -8.57 32.31 -1.44
N LEU A 477 -7.38 32.12 -0.86
CA LEU A 477 -6.25 33.04 -1.02
C LEU A 477 -5.76 33.09 -2.48
N CYS A 478 -5.70 31.93 -3.16
CA CYS A 478 -5.30 31.85 -4.57
C CYS A 478 -6.30 32.53 -5.54
N ARG A 479 -7.58 32.65 -5.18
CA ARG A 479 -8.63 33.29 -6.00
C ARG A 479 -8.61 34.81 -5.97
N SER A 480 -7.97 35.41 -4.97
CA SER A 480 -7.94 36.88 -4.80
C SER A 480 -7.10 37.60 -5.87
N ASN A 481 -6.19 36.87 -6.54
CA ASN A 481 -5.34 37.41 -7.60
C ASN A 481 -6.09 37.38 -8.95
N LYS A 482 -6.49 38.56 -9.42
CA LYS A 482 -7.26 38.80 -10.67
C LYS A 482 -6.49 38.50 -11.97
N ASP A 483 -5.34 37.83 -11.92
CA ASP A 483 -4.44 37.65 -13.07
C ASP A 483 -4.71 36.35 -13.86
N GLN A 484 -5.95 35.85 -13.90
CA GLN A 484 -6.31 34.80 -14.85
C GLN A 484 -6.50 35.44 -16.24
N ALA A 485 -5.38 35.68 -16.93
CA ALA A 485 -5.37 36.01 -18.34
C ALA A 485 -6.03 34.87 -19.13
N ASN A 486 -6.89 35.23 -20.08
CA ASN A 486 -7.62 34.31 -20.94
C ASN A 486 -6.65 33.32 -21.60
N ALA A 487 -6.91 32.02 -21.42
CA ALA A 487 -6.17 30.99 -22.12
C ALA A 487 -6.49 31.08 -23.63
N GLU A 488 -5.47 31.35 -24.45
CA GLU A 488 -5.55 31.15 -25.90
C GLU A 488 -5.57 29.64 -26.20
N GLU A 489 -6.41 29.21 -27.14
CA GLU A 489 -6.52 27.80 -27.54
C GLU A 489 -5.16 27.24 -27.97
N GLY A 490 -4.67 26.22 -27.25
CA GLY A 490 -3.45 25.48 -27.57
C GLY A 490 -2.20 25.83 -26.76
N GLN A 491 -2.26 26.80 -25.82
CA GLN A 491 -1.15 27.08 -24.90
C GLN A 491 -1.40 26.53 -23.48
N PRO A 492 -0.34 26.14 -22.74
CA PRO A 492 -0.46 25.75 -21.35
C PRO A 492 -1.13 26.83 -20.50
N ARG A 493 -2.05 26.45 -19.62
CA ARG A 493 -2.68 27.38 -18.68
C ARG A 493 -1.65 27.83 -17.65
N ARG A 494 -1.20 29.08 -17.74
CA ARG A 494 -0.26 29.67 -16.79
C ARG A 494 -0.96 30.19 -15.54
N LEU A 495 -0.58 29.68 -14.37
CA LEU A 495 -1.09 30.09 -13.08
C LEU A 495 0.01 30.74 -12.26
N ARG A 496 -0.20 31.97 -11.81
CA ARG A 496 0.68 32.59 -10.83
C ARG A 496 0.16 32.33 -9.41
N ARG A 497 1.02 31.82 -8.53
CA ARG A 497 0.68 31.47 -7.15
C ARG A 497 1.63 32.15 -6.18
N GLU A 498 1.08 32.98 -5.29
CA GLU A 498 1.82 33.63 -4.21
C GLU A 498 1.65 32.95 -2.85
N VAL A 499 0.76 31.96 -2.80
CA VAL A 499 0.43 31.16 -1.62
C VAL A 499 1.21 29.86 -1.70
N VAL A 500 1.85 29.48 -0.59
CA VAL A 500 2.48 28.17 -0.40
C VAL A 500 1.93 27.55 0.86
N LEU A 501 1.45 26.32 0.77
CA LEU A 501 1.06 25.51 1.92
C LEU A 501 2.33 24.91 2.56
N LEU A 502 2.46 25.07 3.88
CA LEU A 502 3.50 24.43 4.67
C LEU A 502 2.87 23.25 5.41
N THR A 503 3.30 22.03 5.07
CA THR A 503 2.82 20.78 5.68
C THR A 503 3.80 19.64 5.40
N GLU A 504 3.90 18.72 6.35
CA GLU A 504 4.57 17.42 6.18
C GLU A 504 3.55 16.29 5.99
N ASP A 505 2.25 16.58 6.10
CA ASP A 505 1.19 15.59 5.90
C ASP A 505 1.08 15.22 4.41
N ARG A 506 1.35 13.95 4.10
CA ARG A 506 1.28 13.40 2.74
C ARG A 506 -0.10 13.57 2.10
N ASN A 507 -1.18 13.36 2.83
CA ASN A 507 -2.54 13.45 2.31
C ASN A 507 -2.88 14.90 1.97
N LEU A 508 -2.57 15.83 2.86
CA LEU A 508 -2.80 17.26 2.62
C LEU A 508 -1.93 17.77 1.46
N ARG A 509 -0.67 17.30 1.37
CA ARG A 509 0.25 17.59 0.25
C ARG A 509 -0.31 17.14 -1.09
N VAL A 510 -0.81 15.91 -1.19
CA VAL A 510 -1.43 15.37 -2.42
C VAL A 510 -2.67 16.18 -2.78
N LYS A 511 -3.54 16.49 -1.80
CA LYS A 511 -4.76 17.28 -2.04
C LYS A 511 -4.45 18.71 -2.53
N ALA A 512 -3.35 19.30 -2.07
CA ALA A 512 -2.89 20.62 -2.50
C ALA A 512 -2.35 20.62 -3.94
N LEU A 513 -1.49 19.64 -4.27
CA LEU A 513 -0.95 19.47 -5.61
C LEU A 513 -2.06 19.20 -6.65
N ALA A 514 -3.05 18.38 -6.31
CA ALA A 514 -4.21 18.11 -7.16
C ALA A 514 -5.10 19.35 -7.45
N ARG A 515 -4.89 20.46 -6.73
CA ARG A 515 -5.64 21.71 -6.90
C ARG A 515 -4.74 22.90 -7.24
N ASP A 516 -3.55 22.64 -7.79
CA ASP A 516 -2.58 23.65 -8.23
C ASP A 516 -2.15 24.62 -7.11
N VAL A 517 -2.06 24.12 -5.87
CA VAL A 517 -1.55 24.85 -4.70
C VAL A 517 -0.11 24.41 -4.43
N PRO A 518 0.89 25.31 -4.53
CA PRO A 518 2.26 25.00 -4.18
C PRO A 518 2.38 24.57 -2.71
N VAL A 519 3.21 23.56 -2.45
CA VAL A 519 3.38 22.98 -1.12
C VAL A 519 4.85 22.67 -0.85
N ARG A 520 5.30 22.94 0.39
CA ARG A 520 6.66 22.65 0.87
C ARG A 520 6.66 22.29 2.35
N GLU A 521 7.68 21.56 2.77
CA GLU A 521 7.96 21.32 4.18
C GLU A 521 8.67 22.55 4.77
N VAL A 522 8.56 22.78 6.08
CA VAL A 522 9.13 23.97 6.72
C VAL A 522 10.66 24.03 6.56
N PRO A 523 11.43 22.94 6.81
CA PRO A 523 12.88 22.94 6.62
C PRO A 523 13.30 23.22 5.17
N ASP A 524 12.64 22.57 4.21
CA ASP A 524 12.87 22.76 2.78
C ASP A 524 12.61 24.20 2.33
N PHE A 525 11.51 24.78 2.81
CA PHE A 525 11.17 26.17 2.50
C PHE A 525 12.24 27.14 3.05
N MET A 526 12.73 26.91 4.27
CA MET A 526 13.78 27.72 4.86
C MET A 526 15.09 27.63 4.09
N GLN A 527 15.49 26.43 3.67
CA GLN A 527 16.69 26.24 2.86
C GLN A 527 16.56 26.97 1.52
N TRP A 528 15.41 26.83 0.85
CA TRP A 528 15.12 27.53 -0.40
C TRP A 528 15.11 29.05 -0.23
N ALA A 529 14.56 29.55 0.88
CA ALA A 529 14.48 30.97 1.20
C ALA A 529 15.81 31.54 1.75
N VAL A 530 16.84 30.71 1.96
CA VAL A 530 18.13 31.08 2.56
C VAL A 530 17.94 31.69 3.95
N LEU A 531 17.09 31.05 4.77
CA LEU A 531 16.77 31.45 6.14
C LEU A 531 17.30 30.46 7.20
N GLY A 532 18.00 29.40 6.78
CA GLY A 532 18.52 28.30 7.62
C GLY A 532 19.93 28.49 8.13
#